data_AF-A0A851ET47-F1
#
_entry.id   AF-A0A851ET47-F1
#
_cell.length_a   1.000
_cell.length_b   1.000
_cell.length_c   1.000
_cell.angle_alpha   90.00
_cell.angle_beta   90.00
_cell.angle_gamma   90.00
#
_symmetry.space_group_name_H-M   'P 1'
#
loop_
_entity.id
_entity.type
_entity.pdbx_description
1 polymer ?
#
loop_
_entity_poly.entity_id
_entity_poly.type
_entity_poly.pdbx_seq_one_letter_code
_entity_poly.pdbx_strand_id
1 'polypeptide(L)'
;DDDDSVVKEENGVLVLNDANFDTFTADKDTVLLEFYAPWCGHCKQFAPEYEKIAKTLKENDPPIPVAKIDATAATSLSSRFDVSGYPTIKILKKGQAVDYDGSRTEDAIVAKVKEVSDPNWTPPPEATLVLTQDNFDEVVNGADIILVEFYAPWCGHCKRLAPEYEKAAQELSKRTPPIPLAKVDATA
;
A
#
# COMPACT_ATOMS: atom_id res chain seq x y z
N ASP A 1 19.24 21.95 -14.22
CA ASP A 1 18.08 21.15 -14.63
C ASP A 1 18.31 19.71 -14.21
N ASP A 2 17.91 19.39 -12.97
CA ASP A 2 17.83 18.00 -12.51
C ASP A 2 16.51 17.44 -13.04
N ASP A 3 16.59 16.36 -13.82
CA ASP A 3 15.40 15.68 -14.34
C ASP A 3 14.80 14.80 -13.23
N ASP A 4 13.72 15.28 -12.61
CA ASP A 4 13.02 14.61 -11.52
C ASP A 4 12.38 13.27 -11.93
N SER A 5 12.29 12.97 -13.23
CA SER A 5 11.79 11.69 -13.73
C SER A 5 12.79 10.53 -13.57
N VAL A 6 14.08 10.84 -13.35
CA VAL A 6 15.13 9.84 -13.18
C VAL A 6 15.09 9.25 -11.77
N VAL A 7 15.04 7.93 -11.67
CA VAL A 7 15.18 7.22 -10.39
C VAL A 7 16.65 7.23 -9.96
N LYS A 8 16.96 7.90 -8.86
CA LYS A 8 18.30 7.94 -8.25
C LYS A 8 18.44 6.79 -7.25
N GLU A 9 19.68 6.34 -6.98
CA GLU A 9 19.99 5.37 -5.93
C GLU A 9 20.96 6.00 -4.93
N GLU A 10 20.63 5.94 -3.65
CA GLU A 10 21.47 6.41 -2.55
C GLU A 10 21.71 5.26 -1.58
N ASN A 11 22.96 4.82 -1.45
CA ASN A 11 23.36 3.71 -0.58
C ASN A 11 22.53 2.42 -0.79
N GLY A 12 22.18 2.12 -2.05
CA GLY A 12 21.36 0.95 -2.39
C GLY A 12 19.85 1.16 -2.27
N VAL A 13 19.40 2.32 -1.79
CA VAL A 13 17.97 2.68 -1.65
C VAL A 13 17.57 3.59 -2.81
N LEU A 14 16.51 3.23 -3.52
CA LEU A 14 15.98 4.03 -4.62
C LEU A 14 15.24 5.26 -4.10
N VAL A 15 15.41 6.39 -4.77
CA VAL A 15 14.72 7.65 -4.43
C VAL A 15 13.55 7.84 -5.40
N LEU A 16 12.34 7.66 -4.87
CA LEU A 16 11.11 7.84 -5.63
C LEU A 16 10.40 9.13 -5.25
N ASN A 17 9.69 9.72 -6.20
CA ASN A 17 8.93 10.95 -6.07
C ASN A 17 7.65 10.87 -6.92
N ASP A 18 6.83 11.93 -6.87
CA ASP A 18 5.56 12.00 -7.61
C ASP A 18 5.72 11.81 -9.14
N ALA A 19 6.89 12.13 -9.72
CA ALA A 19 7.13 12.08 -11.16
C ALA A 19 7.58 10.71 -11.68
N ASN A 20 8.26 9.91 -10.85
CA ASN A 20 8.90 8.66 -11.30
C ASN A 20 8.28 7.37 -10.71
N PHE A 21 7.47 7.48 -9.65
CA PHE A 21 6.96 6.34 -8.90
C PHE A 21 6.15 5.35 -9.75
N ASP A 22 5.17 5.86 -10.50
CA ASP A 22 4.28 5.00 -11.29
C ASP A 22 5.04 4.28 -12.40
N THR A 23 5.93 4.98 -13.10
CA THR A 23 6.77 4.37 -14.14
C THR A 23 7.69 3.30 -13.56
N PHE A 24 8.29 3.55 -12.40
CA PHE A 24 9.18 2.59 -11.76
C PHE A 24 8.46 1.33 -11.26
N THR A 25 7.25 1.48 -10.70
CA THR A 25 6.51 0.39 -10.04
C THR A 25 5.61 -0.40 -10.97
N ALA A 26 5.31 0.08 -12.18
CA ALA A 26 4.35 -0.53 -13.10
C ALA A 26 4.61 -2.01 -13.43
N ASP A 27 5.88 -2.43 -13.50
CA ASP A 27 6.31 -3.78 -13.86
C ASP A 27 6.92 -4.55 -12.67
N LYS A 28 6.82 -4.02 -11.45
CA LYS A 28 7.42 -4.63 -10.25
C LYS A 28 6.38 -5.43 -9.48
N ASP A 29 6.68 -6.70 -9.24
CA ASP A 29 5.81 -7.56 -8.44
C ASP A 29 5.80 -7.14 -6.97
N THR A 30 6.96 -6.88 -6.38
CA THR A 30 7.09 -6.48 -4.96
C THR A 30 8.09 -5.34 -4.81
N VAL A 31 7.75 -4.29 -4.06
CA VAL A 31 8.64 -3.17 -3.71
C VAL A 31 8.46 -2.79 -2.24
N LEU A 32 9.55 -2.63 -1.50
CA LEU A 32 9.52 -2.07 -0.15
C LEU A 32 9.65 -0.54 -0.20
N LEU A 33 8.75 0.17 0.49
CA LEU A 33 8.66 1.63 0.49
C LEU A 33 8.81 2.18 1.91
N GLU A 34 9.66 3.20 2.08
CA GLU A 34 9.72 4.04 3.27
C GLU A 34 9.26 5.45 2.90
N PHE A 35 8.24 5.94 3.60
CA PHE A 35 7.85 7.35 3.56
C PHE A 35 8.48 8.07 4.76
N TYR A 36 9.32 9.05 4.49
CA TYR A 36 10.09 9.76 5.50
C TYR A 36 9.90 11.29 5.39
N ALA A 37 10.42 11.99 6.39
CA ALA A 37 10.59 13.45 6.35
C ALA A 37 12.05 13.83 6.69
N PRO A 38 12.68 14.78 5.97
CA PRO A 38 14.09 15.14 6.16
C PRO A 38 14.42 15.67 7.56
N TRP A 39 13.43 16.18 8.29
CA TRP A 39 13.58 16.72 9.64
C TRP A 39 13.25 15.68 10.73
N CYS A 40 12.75 14.50 10.38
CA CYS A 40 12.35 13.48 11.35
C CYS A 40 13.56 12.74 11.93
N GLY A 41 13.79 12.87 13.25
CA GLY A 41 14.89 12.19 13.94
C GLY A 41 14.81 10.67 13.88
N HIS A 42 13.62 10.08 13.96
CA HIS A 42 13.44 8.63 13.86
C HIS A 42 13.76 8.09 12.46
N CYS A 43 13.44 8.84 11.40
CA CYS A 43 13.84 8.47 10.02
C CYS A 43 15.36 8.48 9.88
N LYS A 44 16.03 9.52 10.38
CA LYS A 44 17.50 9.60 10.33
C LYS A 44 18.18 8.45 11.08
N GLN A 45 17.62 8.04 12.21
CA GLN A 45 18.13 6.90 12.98
C GLN A 45 17.87 5.56 12.28
N PHE A 46 16.77 5.45 11.53
CA PHE A 46 16.40 4.23 10.82
C PHE A 46 17.12 4.06 9.46
N ALA A 47 17.55 5.16 8.82
CA ALA A 47 18.18 5.12 7.50
C ALA A 47 19.33 4.09 7.36
N PRO A 48 20.30 3.97 8.30
CA PRO A 48 21.35 2.96 8.18
C PRO A 48 20.83 1.52 8.25
N GLU A 49 19.75 1.26 8.98
CA GLU A 49 19.11 -0.05 9.03
C GLU A 49 18.36 -0.33 7.71
N TYR A 50 17.71 0.69 7.15
CA TYR A 50 17.01 0.59 5.87
C TYR A 50 17.97 0.33 4.69
N GLU A 51 19.17 0.89 4.72
CA GLU A 51 20.25 0.59 3.77
C GLU A 51 20.71 -0.88 3.84
N LYS A 52 20.79 -1.47 5.05
CA LYS A 52 21.09 -2.91 5.20
C LYS A 52 19.97 -3.77 4.62
N ILE A 53 18.73 -3.43 4.92
CA ILE A 53 17.55 -4.11 4.36
C ILE A 53 17.60 -4.08 2.83
N ALA A 54 17.91 -2.93 2.23
CA ALA A 54 18.06 -2.80 0.79
C ALA A 54 19.14 -3.73 0.22
N LYS A 55 20.30 -3.82 0.90
CA LYS A 55 21.35 -4.77 0.51
C LYS A 55 20.88 -6.23 0.58
N THR A 56 20.25 -6.62 1.67
CA THR A 56 19.76 -8.00 1.88
C THR A 56 18.67 -8.39 0.90
N LEU A 57 17.74 -7.48 0.58
CA LEU A 57 16.67 -7.73 -0.39
C LEU A 57 17.15 -7.69 -1.84
N LYS A 58 18.26 -6.99 -2.13
CA LYS A 58 18.93 -7.04 -3.43
C LYS A 58 19.56 -8.41 -3.72
N GLU A 59 19.88 -9.18 -2.69
CA GLU A 59 20.39 -10.56 -2.79
C GLU A 59 19.26 -11.62 -2.90
N ASN A 60 17.99 -11.22 -2.81
CA ASN A 60 16.85 -12.12 -3.06
C ASN A 60 16.81 -12.57 -4.53
N ASP A 61 16.19 -13.72 -4.81
CA ASP A 61 15.95 -14.20 -6.17
C ASP A 61 14.44 -14.37 -6.43
N PRO A 62 13.80 -13.49 -7.23
CA PRO A 62 14.38 -12.31 -7.87
C PRO A 62 14.67 -11.16 -6.86
N PRO A 63 15.57 -10.21 -7.17
CA PRO A 63 15.85 -9.07 -6.29
C PRO A 63 14.59 -8.24 -6.01
N ILE A 64 14.41 -7.82 -4.75
CA ILE A 64 13.28 -6.99 -4.34
C ILE A 64 13.76 -5.54 -4.16
N PRO A 65 13.26 -4.58 -4.97
CA PRO A 65 13.63 -3.18 -4.84
C PRO A 65 13.20 -2.58 -3.50
N VAL A 66 14.05 -1.71 -2.97
CA VAL A 66 13.80 -0.94 -1.75
C VAL A 66 13.91 0.54 -2.08
N ALA A 67 12.88 1.31 -1.75
CA ALA A 67 12.79 2.72 -2.07
C ALA A 67 12.41 3.58 -0.86
N LYS A 68 12.82 4.85 -0.91
CA LYS A 68 12.43 5.90 0.03
C LYS A 68 11.79 7.06 -0.71
N ILE A 69 10.80 7.68 -0.07
CA ILE A 69 10.00 8.78 -0.60
C ILE A 69 9.97 9.88 0.45
N ASP A 70 10.44 11.07 0.10
CA ASP A 70 10.23 12.26 0.93
C ASP A 70 8.78 12.69 0.82
N ALA A 71 7.98 12.29 1.81
CA ALA A 71 6.54 12.55 1.85
C ALA A 71 6.21 14.02 2.15
N THR A 72 7.20 14.85 2.47
CA THR A 72 7.02 16.31 2.62
C THR A 72 7.06 17.03 1.27
N ALA A 73 7.70 16.42 0.26
CA ALA A 73 7.73 16.92 -1.11
C ALA A 73 6.75 16.16 -2.03
N ALA A 74 6.68 14.84 -1.90
CA ALA A 74 5.81 13.97 -2.70
C ALA A 74 4.38 13.92 -2.13
N THR A 75 3.67 15.03 -2.21
CA THR A 75 2.33 15.20 -1.60
C THR A 75 1.26 14.29 -2.24
N SER A 76 1.40 13.98 -3.53
CA SER A 76 0.47 13.08 -4.23
C SER A 76 0.62 11.66 -3.71
N LEU A 77 1.86 11.17 -3.62
CA LEU A 77 2.15 9.85 -3.04
C LEU A 77 1.79 9.79 -1.54
N SER A 78 2.11 10.82 -0.76
CA SER A 78 1.73 10.90 0.65
C SER A 78 0.22 10.74 0.84
N SER A 79 -0.57 11.42 0.02
CA SER A 79 -2.04 11.29 0.03
C SER A 79 -2.51 9.93 -0.48
N ARG A 80 -1.92 9.42 -1.56
CA ARG A 80 -2.28 8.12 -2.17
C ARG A 80 -2.06 6.95 -1.23
N PHE A 81 -1.03 7.02 -0.40
CA PHE A 81 -0.65 5.97 0.54
C PHE A 81 -1.11 6.26 1.98
N ASP A 82 -1.90 7.31 2.20
CA ASP A 82 -2.39 7.73 3.52
C ASP A 82 -1.27 7.85 4.58
N VAL A 83 -0.21 8.57 4.21
CA VAL A 83 0.94 8.78 5.09
C VAL A 83 0.65 9.92 6.05
N SER A 84 0.43 9.58 7.31
CA SER A 84 0.12 10.54 8.38
C SER A 84 1.23 10.67 9.45
N GLY A 85 2.29 9.88 9.35
CA GLY A 85 3.42 9.89 10.28
C GLY A 85 4.70 9.36 9.64
N TYR A 86 5.82 9.48 10.35
CA TYR A 86 7.14 9.11 9.83
C TYR A 86 8.00 8.34 10.85
N PRO A 87 8.82 7.38 10.39
CA PRO A 87 8.72 6.73 9.08
C PRO A 87 7.48 5.83 9.00
N THR A 88 6.86 5.80 7.82
CA THR A 88 5.80 4.83 7.47
C THR A 88 6.37 3.86 6.46
N ILE A 89 6.22 2.56 6.71
CA ILE A 89 6.74 1.50 5.84
C ILE A 89 5.55 0.80 5.17
N LYS A 90 5.63 0.59 3.86
CA LYS A 90 4.63 -0.13 3.08
C LYS A 90 5.30 -1.12 2.14
N ILE A 91 4.65 -2.24 1.88
CA ILE A 91 5.06 -3.22 0.88
C ILE A 91 4.07 -3.13 -0.27
N LEU A 92 4.55 -2.78 -1.45
CA LEU A 92 3.72 -2.75 -2.66
C LEU A 92 3.80 -4.12 -3.32
N LYS A 93 2.70 -4.88 -3.32
CA LYS A 93 2.57 -6.18 -4.02
C LYS A 93 1.61 -6.01 -5.20
N LYS A 94 2.10 -6.13 -6.43
CA LYS A 94 1.33 -5.97 -7.68
C LYS A 94 0.48 -4.69 -7.68
N GLY A 95 1.05 -3.59 -7.22
CA GLY A 95 0.37 -2.29 -7.11
C GLY A 95 -0.55 -2.10 -5.89
N GLN A 96 -0.80 -3.14 -5.09
CA GLN A 96 -1.54 -3.05 -3.84
C GLN A 96 -0.61 -2.80 -2.67
N ALA A 97 -0.92 -1.82 -1.83
CA ALA A 97 -0.14 -1.50 -0.65
C ALA A 97 -0.54 -2.42 0.53
N VAL A 98 0.47 -2.95 1.22
CA VAL A 98 0.34 -3.69 2.48
C VAL A 98 1.05 -2.88 3.55
N ASP A 99 0.33 -2.56 4.62
CA ASP A 99 0.89 -1.82 5.74
C ASP A 99 1.85 -2.68 6.57
N TYR A 100 2.92 -2.05 7.04
CA TYR A 100 3.88 -2.66 7.95
C TYR A 100 3.91 -1.91 9.28
N ASP A 101 3.32 -2.52 10.31
CA ASP A 101 3.28 -2.00 11.68
C ASP A 101 4.23 -2.73 12.65
N GLY A 102 5.12 -3.56 12.10
CA GLY A 102 6.09 -4.35 12.87
C GLY A 102 7.29 -3.54 13.37
N SER A 103 8.24 -4.23 14.02
CA SER A 103 9.48 -3.62 14.51
C SER A 103 10.39 -3.18 13.36
N ARG A 104 11.00 -2.00 13.49
CA ARG A 104 11.91 -1.44 12.47
C ARG A 104 13.32 -2.04 12.54
N THR A 105 13.41 -3.36 12.43
CA THR A 105 14.66 -4.13 12.39
C THR A 105 14.78 -4.85 11.06
N GLU A 106 16.03 -5.09 10.63
CA GLU A 106 16.31 -5.81 9.39
C GLU A 106 15.56 -7.16 9.32
N ASP A 107 15.73 -8.02 10.32
CA ASP A 107 15.12 -9.34 10.36
C ASP A 107 13.60 -9.32 10.20
N ALA A 108 12.92 -8.41 10.91
CA ALA A 108 11.47 -8.35 10.93
C ALA A 108 10.89 -7.81 9.61
N ILE A 109 11.53 -6.80 9.02
CA ILE A 109 11.10 -6.23 7.74
C ILE A 109 11.39 -7.21 6.61
N VAL A 110 12.60 -7.78 6.56
CA VAL A 110 12.99 -8.75 5.52
C VAL A 110 12.08 -9.97 5.56
N ALA A 111 11.79 -10.51 6.75
CA ALA A 111 10.87 -11.64 6.88
C ALA A 111 9.48 -11.32 6.31
N LYS A 112 8.92 -10.15 6.64
CA LYS A 112 7.60 -9.75 6.15
C LYS A 112 7.58 -9.47 4.65
N VAL A 113 8.62 -8.83 4.12
CA VAL A 113 8.76 -8.61 2.67
C VAL A 113 8.82 -9.94 1.94
N LYS A 114 9.60 -10.91 2.44
CA LYS A 114 9.67 -12.24 1.83
C LYS A 114 8.34 -12.98 1.86
N GLU A 115 7.62 -12.92 2.98
CA GLU A 115 6.27 -13.48 3.11
C GLU A 115 5.32 -12.88 2.05
N VAL A 116 5.29 -11.55 1.93
CA VAL A 116 4.42 -10.85 0.95
C VAL A 116 4.89 -11.07 -0.49
N SER A 117 6.18 -11.30 -0.70
CA SER A 117 6.75 -11.56 -2.03
C SER A 117 6.39 -12.93 -2.59
N ASP A 118 5.91 -13.88 -1.78
CA ASP A 118 5.51 -15.21 -2.25
C ASP A 118 4.48 -15.08 -3.39
N PRO A 119 4.63 -15.80 -4.51
CA PRO A 119 3.67 -15.75 -5.61
C PRO A 119 2.23 -16.16 -5.24
N ASN A 120 2.08 -16.97 -4.18
CA ASN A 120 0.81 -17.45 -3.64
C ASN A 120 0.32 -16.60 -2.46
N TRP A 121 1.08 -15.57 -2.06
CA TRP A 121 0.60 -14.64 -1.06
C TRP A 121 -0.64 -13.91 -1.59
N THR A 122 -1.66 -13.88 -0.75
CA THR A 122 -2.87 -13.10 -0.99
C THR A 122 -3.10 -12.19 0.21
N PRO A 123 -3.62 -10.98 -0.01
CA PRO A 123 -4.01 -10.11 1.10
C PRO A 123 -5.08 -10.83 1.95
N PRO A 124 -5.21 -10.45 3.24
CA PRO A 124 -6.30 -10.94 4.07
C PRO A 124 -7.65 -10.77 3.36
N PRO A 125 -8.57 -11.74 3.49
CA PRO A 125 -9.88 -11.64 2.83
C PRO A 125 -10.60 -10.39 3.32
N GLU A 126 -11.05 -9.58 2.38
CA GLU A 126 -11.90 -8.42 2.64
C GLU A 126 -13.32 -8.90 2.98
N ALA A 127 -13.92 -8.30 4.01
CA ALA A 127 -15.32 -8.50 4.39
C ALA A 127 -16.28 -7.74 3.47
N THR A 128 -15.77 -6.78 2.68
CA THR A 128 -16.54 -6.08 1.66
C THR A 128 -16.79 -6.96 0.43
N LEU A 129 -18.03 -6.94 -0.08
CA LEU A 129 -18.38 -7.60 -1.34
C LEU A 129 -17.90 -6.75 -2.53
N VAL A 130 -17.28 -7.38 -3.53
CA VAL A 130 -16.95 -6.71 -4.79
C VAL A 130 -18.12 -6.84 -5.75
N LEU A 131 -18.71 -5.70 -6.13
CA LEU A 131 -19.78 -5.65 -7.10
C LEU A 131 -19.26 -5.20 -8.46
N THR A 132 -19.72 -5.90 -9.50
CA THR A 132 -19.48 -5.61 -10.91
C THR A 132 -20.83 -5.45 -11.61
N GLN A 133 -20.81 -5.03 -12.87
CA GLN A 133 -22.04 -4.96 -13.67
C GLN A 133 -22.80 -6.30 -13.72
N ASP A 134 -22.10 -7.43 -13.63
CA ASP A 134 -22.68 -8.76 -13.76
C ASP A 134 -23.45 -9.23 -12.51
N ASN A 135 -23.09 -8.76 -11.32
CA ASN A 135 -23.68 -9.23 -10.05
C ASN A 135 -24.38 -8.15 -9.23
N PHE A 136 -24.29 -6.87 -9.63
CA PHE A 136 -24.78 -5.75 -8.84
C PHE A 136 -26.27 -5.88 -8.52
N ASP A 137 -27.10 -6.08 -9.54
CA ASP A 137 -28.56 -6.14 -9.37
C ASP A 137 -28.99 -7.34 -8.53
N GLU A 138 -28.37 -8.50 -8.71
CA GLU A 138 -28.68 -9.70 -7.93
C GLU A 138 -28.36 -9.50 -6.45
N VAL A 139 -27.16 -8.99 -6.15
CA VAL A 139 -26.69 -8.81 -4.77
C VAL A 139 -27.47 -7.70 -4.06
N VAL A 140 -27.68 -6.56 -4.72
CA VAL A 140 -28.37 -5.41 -4.12
C VAL A 140 -29.85 -5.71 -3.91
N ASN A 141 -30.53 -6.33 -4.88
CA ASN A 141 -31.95 -6.66 -4.73
C ASN A 141 -32.20 -7.83 -3.76
N GLY A 142 -31.18 -8.67 -3.50
CA GLY A 142 -31.25 -9.77 -2.55
C GLY A 142 -31.05 -9.37 -1.09
N ALA A 143 -30.59 -8.15 -0.81
CA ALA A 143 -30.31 -7.67 0.54
C ALA A 143 -31.42 -6.74 1.05
N ASP A 144 -31.89 -6.96 2.29
CA ASP A 144 -32.85 -6.06 2.95
C ASP A 144 -32.29 -4.64 3.12
N ILE A 145 -30.99 -4.55 3.43
CA ILE A 145 -30.21 -3.32 3.49
C ILE A 145 -28.76 -3.64 3.14
N ILE A 146 -28.14 -2.81 2.30
CA ILE A 146 -26.74 -2.92 1.89
C ILE A 146 -26.15 -1.52 1.76
N LEU A 147 -24.91 -1.35 2.20
CA LEU A 147 -24.14 -0.13 1.95
C LEU A 147 -23.16 -0.40 0.80
N VAL A 148 -23.13 0.49 -0.20
CA VAL A 148 -22.27 0.34 -1.38
C VAL A 148 -21.37 1.57 -1.52
N GLU A 149 -20.06 1.36 -1.53
CA GLU A 149 -19.06 2.38 -1.83
C GLU A 149 -18.75 2.36 -3.33
N PHE A 150 -18.96 3.48 -4.01
CA PHE A 150 -18.48 3.69 -5.38
C PHE A 150 -17.18 4.48 -5.31
N TYR A 151 -16.07 3.85 -5.69
CA TYR A 151 -14.73 4.45 -5.57
C TYR A 151 -14.01 4.48 -6.91
N ALA A 152 -12.94 5.27 -6.98
CA ALA A 152 -11.97 5.22 -8.07
C ALA A 152 -10.58 4.85 -7.51
N PRO A 153 -9.83 3.91 -8.11
CA PRO A 153 -8.53 3.46 -7.60
C PRO A 153 -7.47 4.56 -7.49
N TRP A 154 -7.65 5.68 -8.18
CA TRP A 154 -6.76 6.85 -8.14
C TRP A 154 -7.22 7.94 -7.15
N CYS A 155 -8.42 7.82 -6.57
CA CYS A 155 -8.94 8.84 -5.66
C CYS A 155 -8.33 8.71 -4.26
N GLY A 156 -7.35 9.55 -3.94
CA GLY A 156 -6.69 9.56 -2.63
C GLY A 156 -7.64 9.81 -1.45
N HIS A 157 -8.75 10.52 -1.64
CA HIS A 157 -9.76 10.67 -0.60
C HIS A 157 -10.53 9.36 -0.31
N CYS A 158 -10.86 8.58 -1.34
CA CYS A 158 -11.50 7.26 -1.17
C CYS A 158 -10.56 6.28 -0.46
N LYS A 159 -9.26 6.29 -0.78
CA LYS A 159 -8.28 5.40 -0.13
C LYS A 159 -8.18 5.57 1.38
N ARG A 160 -8.44 6.79 1.88
CA ARG A 160 -8.49 7.07 3.32
C ARG A 160 -9.71 6.48 4.01
N LEU A 161 -10.81 6.29 3.27
CA LEU A 161 -12.02 5.65 3.80
C LEU A 161 -11.93 4.13 3.78
N ALA A 162 -11.25 3.56 2.77
CA ALA A 162 -11.15 2.11 2.54
C ALA A 162 -10.87 1.27 3.81
N PRO A 163 -9.88 1.57 4.67
CA PRO A 163 -9.63 0.75 5.86
C PRO A 163 -10.77 0.84 6.89
N GLU A 164 -11.40 1.99 7.05
CA GLU A 164 -12.53 2.15 7.96
C GLU A 164 -13.81 1.50 7.42
N TYR A 165 -13.99 1.53 6.10
CA TYR A 165 -15.09 0.83 5.42
C TYR A 165 -14.96 -0.69 5.58
N GLU A 166 -13.75 -1.22 5.44
CA GLU A 166 -13.44 -2.64 5.64
C GLU A 166 -13.62 -3.08 7.10
N LYS A 167 -13.15 -2.30 8.08
CA LYS A 167 -13.45 -2.54 9.51
C LYS A 167 -14.95 -2.53 9.79
N ALA A 168 -15.69 -1.58 9.21
CA ALA A 168 -17.13 -1.52 9.35
C ALA A 168 -17.81 -2.79 8.77
N ALA A 169 -17.33 -3.29 7.63
CA ALA A 169 -17.83 -4.52 7.03
C ALA A 169 -17.58 -5.74 7.94
N GLN A 170 -16.38 -5.82 8.55
CA GLN A 170 -16.04 -6.87 9.51
C GLN A 170 -16.94 -6.84 10.75
N GLU A 171 -17.25 -5.68 11.30
CA GLU A 171 -18.14 -5.58 12.47
C GLU A 171 -19.61 -5.84 12.12
N LEU A 172 -20.08 -5.34 10.98
CA LEU A 172 -21.47 -5.48 10.55
C LEU A 172 -21.82 -6.90 10.08
N SER A 173 -20.84 -7.65 9.56
CA SER A 173 -21.01 -9.07 9.21
C SER A 173 -21.24 -9.98 10.43
N LYS A 174 -20.86 -9.55 11.63
CA LYS A 174 -21.04 -10.31 12.89
C LYS A 174 -22.44 -10.16 13.49
N ARG A 175 -23.30 -9.29 12.93
CA ARG A 175 -24.67 -9.04 13.43
C ARG A 175 -25.64 -10.15 12.99
N THR A 176 -26.81 -10.18 13.64
CA THR A 176 -27.92 -11.06 13.26
C THR A 176 -29.21 -10.22 13.06
N PRO A 177 -29.71 -10.05 11.82
CA PRO A 177 -29.06 -10.47 10.56
C PRO A 177 -27.79 -9.67 10.26
N PRO A 178 -26.85 -10.21 9.46
CA PRO A 178 -25.66 -9.49 9.04
C PRO A 178 -26.04 -8.33 8.11
N ILE A 179 -25.27 -7.23 8.16
CA ILE A 179 -25.45 -6.11 7.24
C ILE A 179 -24.27 -6.10 6.25
N PRO A 180 -24.50 -6.39 4.96
CA PRO A 180 -23.44 -6.41 3.96
C PRO A 180 -22.97 -4.99 3.63
N LEU A 181 -21.65 -4.87 3.48
CA LEU A 181 -20.99 -3.73 2.85
C LEU A 181 -20.37 -4.21 1.55
N ALA A 182 -20.45 -3.38 0.52
CA ALA A 182 -19.96 -3.69 -0.80
C ALA A 182 -19.22 -2.50 -1.43
N LYS A 183 -18.42 -2.76 -2.45
CA LYS A 183 -17.69 -1.74 -3.21
C LYS A 183 -17.76 -1.99 -4.71
N VAL A 184 -17.80 -0.89 -5.47
CA VAL A 184 -17.81 -0.83 -6.94
C VAL A 184 -16.67 0.08 -7.37
N ASP A 185 -15.78 -0.42 -8.24
CA ASP A 185 -14.86 0.43 -8.97
C ASP A 185 -15.62 1.17 -10.08
N ALA A 186 -15.82 2.47 -9.91
CA ALA A 186 -16.57 3.30 -10.85
C ALA A 186 -15.79 3.63 -12.14
N THR A 187 -14.56 3.11 -12.28
CA THR A 187 -13.72 3.28 -13.48
C THR A 187 -13.68 2.03 -14.37
N ALA A 188 -14.27 0.92 -13.90
CA ALA A 188 -14.32 -0.37 -14.59
C ALA A 188 -15.55 -0.53 -15.50
#